data_AF-A0A929AYY5-F1
#
_entry.id   AF-A0A929AYY5-F1
#
_cell.length_a   1.000
_cell.length_b   1.000
_cell.length_c   1.000
_cell.angle_alpha   90.00
_cell.angle_beta   90.00
_cell.angle_gamma   90.00
#
_symmetry.space_group_name_H-M   'P 1'
#
loop_
_entity.id
_entity.type
_entity.pdbx_description
1 polymer ?
#
loop_
_entity_poly.entity_id
_entity_poly.type
_entity_poly.pdbx_seq_one_letter_code
_entity_poly.pdbx_strand_id
1 'polypeptide(L)'
;MTTIIENFDLLVSNYRLGAFLPSIPLDSLFSTQGIMVMLLLAYAGAMWMFLTSAPKVHTIMVSDLKIAQQFYEGLLNLSTADVPLHYYYNYEQTLGTGGIDSLYLSANPTNPGFGGADGLWYQLKKNTQLHVITGASLGQKNRQRHVCFDRDCLEEVLLRVQARRLKYKIRRDKPLNFLVKDLEDRVIEMAEVSN
;
A
#
# COMPACT_ATOMS: atom_id res chain seq x y z
N MET A 1 -13.10 -3.42 80.75
CA MET A 1 -13.10 -4.80 80.24
C MET A 1 -13.14 -4.73 78.72
N THR A 2 -12.00 -5.04 78.11
CA THR A 2 -11.78 -5.60 76.76
C THR A 2 -12.24 -4.86 75.49
N THR A 3 -11.20 -4.45 74.76
CA THR A 3 -10.94 -4.26 73.32
C THR A 3 -11.67 -5.16 72.31
N ILE A 4 -11.50 -4.79 71.03
CA ILE A 4 -11.78 -5.50 69.74
C ILE A 4 -13.09 -4.95 69.13
N ILE A 5 -13.11 -4.21 68.01
CA ILE A 5 -12.64 -4.54 66.65
C ILE A 5 -12.26 -3.24 65.90
N GLU A 6 -10.97 -3.04 65.64
CA GLU A 6 -10.51 -2.32 64.44
C GLU A 6 -10.72 -3.22 63.21
N ASN A 7 -10.85 -2.60 62.03
CA ASN A 7 -10.81 -3.20 60.68
C ASN A 7 -12.16 -3.52 60.02
N PHE A 8 -12.81 -2.50 59.44
CA PHE A 8 -13.66 -2.72 58.25
C PHE A 8 -13.67 -1.52 57.28
N ASP A 9 -12.63 -0.67 57.26
CA ASP A 9 -12.54 0.47 56.33
C ASP A 9 -11.61 0.22 55.13
N LEU A 10 -11.33 -1.05 54.80
CA LEU A 10 -10.35 -1.42 53.78
C LEU A 10 -10.85 -2.47 52.80
N LEU A 11 -12.11 -2.40 52.41
CA LEU A 11 -12.61 -3.10 51.23
C LEU A 11 -13.56 -2.17 50.46
N VAL A 12 -13.29 -2.05 49.16
CA VAL A 12 -14.14 -1.44 48.12
C VAL A 12 -13.75 0.00 47.71
N SER A 13 -12.46 0.30 47.70
CA SER A 13 -11.90 1.30 46.76
C SER A 13 -11.69 0.64 45.39
N ASN A 14 -12.77 0.29 44.67
CA ASN A 14 -12.70 -0.31 43.33
C ASN A 14 -13.93 -0.05 42.44
N TYR A 15 -14.48 1.18 42.45
CA TYR A 15 -15.56 1.57 41.52
C TYR A 15 -15.31 2.89 40.77
N ARG A 16 -14.06 3.16 40.36
CA ARG A 16 -13.75 4.29 39.45
C ARG A 16 -13.49 3.88 38.00
N LEU A 17 -13.89 2.67 37.62
CA LEU A 17 -13.90 2.18 36.23
C LEU A 17 -15.31 1.82 35.72
N GLY A 18 -16.36 1.98 36.55
CA GLY A 18 -17.76 1.80 36.16
C GLY A 18 -18.48 3.09 35.73
N ALA A 19 -17.86 4.26 35.86
CA ALA A 19 -18.47 5.55 35.51
C ALA A 19 -18.52 5.83 33.99
N PHE A 20 -17.91 4.97 33.16
CA PHE A 20 -17.92 5.08 31.70
C PHE A 20 -18.73 3.99 30.99
N LEU A 21 -19.30 3.05 31.75
CA LEU A 21 -20.26 2.07 31.23
C LEU A 21 -21.41 1.97 32.25
N PRO A 22 -22.29 2.98 32.34
CA PRO A 22 -23.51 2.80 33.11
C PRO A 22 -24.27 1.67 32.41
N SER A 23 -24.76 0.72 33.20
CA SER A 23 -25.78 -0.26 32.83
C SER A 23 -26.68 0.28 31.72
N ILE A 24 -26.41 -0.09 30.46
CA ILE A 24 -27.16 0.41 29.31
C ILE A 24 -28.56 -0.16 29.47
N PRO A 25 -29.58 0.65 29.82
CA PRO A 25 -30.95 0.18 29.77
C PRO A 25 -31.21 -0.10 28.29
N LEU A 26 -31.64 -1.31 27.94
CA LEU A 26 -31.93 -1.65 26.54
C LEU A 26 -32.94 -0.66 25.93
N ASP A 27 -33.78 -0.04 26.76
CA ASP A 27 -34.73 1.02 26.38
C ASP A 27 -34.06 2.31 25.88
N SER A 28 -32.83 2.61 26.33
CA SER A 28 -32.04 3.76 25.87
C SER A 28 -31.34 3.51 24.52
N LEU A 29 -31.08 2.23 24.18
CA LEU A 29 -30.49 1.84 22.88
C LEU A 29 -31.47 2.03 21.71
N PHE A 30 -32.78 1.88 21.96
CA PHE A 30 -33.83 2.08 20.96
C PHE A 30 -34.47 3.48 20.99
N SER A 31 -33.97 4.39 21.83
CA SER A 31 -34.37 5.81 21.82
C SER A 31 -33.80 6.53 20.59
N THR A 32 -34.42 7.63 20.15
CA THR A 32 -33.94 8.45 19.01
C THR A 32 -32.49 8.90 19.18
N GLN A 33 -32.10 9.23 20.42
CA GLN A 33 -30.72 9.60 20.76
C GLN A 33 -29.78 8.40 20.78
N GLY A 34 -30.24 7.22 21.24
CA GLY A 34 -29.46 5.98 21.21
C GLY A 34 -29.19 5.50 19.80
N ILE A 35 -30.21 5.56 18.93
CA ILE A 35 -30.09 5.26 17.50
C ILE A 35 -29.11 6.21 16.82
N MET A 36 -29.15 7.51 17.15
CA MET A 36 -28.22 8.50 16.60
C MET A 36 -26.76 8.17 16.98
N VAL A 37 -26.49 7.80 18.23
CA VAL A 37 -25.15 7.40 18.68
C VAL A 37 -24.71 6.09 18.02
N MET A 38 -25.61 5.11 17.89
CA MET A 38 -25.31 3.84 17.22
C MET A 38 -25.01 4.03 15.73
N LEU A 39 -25.72 4.92 15.04
CA LEU A 39 -25.42 5.28 13.65
C LEU A 39 -24.04 5.92 13.50
N LEU A 40 -23.66 6.81 14.42
CA LEU A 40 -22.33 7.42 14.41
C LEU A 40 -21.22 6.40 14.63
N LEU A 41 -21.41 5.47 15.59
CA LEU A 41 -20.45 4.39 15.83
C LEU A 41 -20.36 3.42 14.65
N ALA A 42 -21.50 3.06 14.04
CA ALA A 42 -21.54 2.22 12.85
C ALA A 42 -20.82 2.88 11.68
N TYR A 43 -21.03 4.18 11.45
CA TYR A 43 -20.34 4.94 10.40
C TYR A 43 -18.83 5.03 10.67
N ALA A 44 -18.43 5.38 11.89
CA ALA A 44 -17.03 5.44 12.28
C ALA A 44 -16.34 4.07 12.10
N GLY A 45 -17.00 2.99 12.50
CA GLY A 45 -16.51 1.62 12.30
C GLY A 45 -16.38 1.26 10.81
N ALA A 46 -17.39 1.57 10.00
CA ALA A 46 -17.35 1.35 8.57
C ALA A 46 -16.20 2.15 7.90
N MET A 47 -16.01 3.40 8.30
CA MET A 47 -14.94 4.24 7.75
C MET A 47 -13.55 3.75 8.17
N TRP A 48 -13.39 3.28 9.42
CA TRP A 48 -12.15 2.65 9.87
C TRP A 48 -11.82 1.40 9.05
N MET A 49 -12.80 0.52 8.82
CA MET A 49 -12.61 -0.67 7.98
C MET A 49 -12.26 -0.30 6.53
N PHE A 50 -12.89 0.74 5.98
CA PHE A 50 -12.59 1.21 4.64
C PHE A 50 -11.17 1.73 4.50
N LEU A 51 -10.74 2.63 5.40
CA LEU A 51 -9.40 3.23 5.37
C LEU A 51 -8.29 2.19 5.59
N THR A 52 -8.53 1.21 6.47
CA THR A 52 -7.56 0.12 6.71
C THR A 52 -7.49 -0.89 5.57
N SER A 53 -8.54 -1.02 4.78
CA SER A 53 -8.60 -1.93 3.63
C SER A 53 -8.05 -1.33 2.33
N ALA A 54 -7.71 -0.03 2.34
CA ALA A 54 -7.27 0.67 1.15
C ALA A 54 -6.02 0.00 0.53
N PRO A 55 -6.01 -0.24 -0.79
CA PRO A 55 -4.85 -0.80 -1.46
C PRO A 55 -3.69 0.20 -1.43
N LYS A 56 -2.49 -0.29 -1.10
CA LYS A 56 -1.26 0.50 -1.10
C LYS A 56 -0.58 0.39 -2.45
N VAL A 57 -0.05 1.50 -2.96
CA VAL A 57 0.73 1.55 -4.20
C VAL A 57 2.10 2.12 -3.89
N HIS A 58 3.14 1.34 -4.14
CA HIS A 58 4.52 1.80 -4.04
C HIS A 58 5.06 2.12 -5.43
N THR A 59 5.89 3.16 -5.53
CA THR A 59 6.55 3.54 -6.79
C THR A 59 8.05 3.30 -6.69
N ILE A 60 8.58 2.49 -7.60
CA ILE A 60 10.02 2.30 -7.79
C ILE A 60 10.43 2.96 -9.10
N MET A 61 11.42 3.84 -9.01
CA MET A 61 12.11 4.41 -10.17
C MET A 61 13.26 3.49 -10.56
N VAL A 62 13.33 3.10 -11.83
CA VAL A 62 14.38 2.24 -12.36
C VAL A 62 15.20 2.95 -13.41
N SER A 63 16.43 2.49 -13.60
CA SER A 63 17.32 2.97 -14.66
C SER A 63 16.97 2.43 -16.03
N ASP A 64 16.50 1.18 -16.12
CA ASP A 64 16.08 0.53 -17.36
C ASP A 64 14.85 -0.36 -17.10
N LEU A 65 13.76 -0.11 -17.83
CA LEU A 65 12.52 -0.87 -17.69
C LEU A 65 12.65 -2.32 -18.15
N LYS A 66 13.46 -2.62 -19.17
CA LYS A 66 13.59 -4.00 -19.69
C LYS A 66 14.29 -4.90 -18.68
N ILE A 67 15.34 -4.38 -18.05
CA ILE A 67 16.06 -5.10 -17.00
C ILE A 67 15.17 -5.24 -15.76
N ALA A 68 14.42 -4.19 -15.42
CA ALA A 68 13.46 -4.25 -14.33
C ALA A 68 12.36 -5.30 -14.58
N GLN A 69 11.81 -5.35 -15.79
CA GLN A 69 10.80 -6.34 -16.18
C GLN A 69 11.33 -7.76 -15.99
N GLN A 70 12.52 -8.06 -16.53
CA GLN A 70 13.16 -9.37 -16.36
C GLN A 70 13.38 -9.73 -14.88
N PHE A 71 13.75 -8.75 -14.06
CA PHE A 71 13.96 -8.96 -12.64
C PHE A 71 12.65 -9.22 -11.87
N TYR A 72 11.61 -8.40 -12.09
CA TYR A 72 10.35 -8.48 -11.35
C TYR A 72 9.46 -9.64 -11.83
N GLU A 73 9.34 -9.85 -13.15
CA GLU A 73 8.54 -10.95 -13.73
C GLU A 73 9.32 -12.26 -13.80
N GLY A 74 10.61 -12.22 -14.14
CA GLY A 74 11.42 -13.42 -14.28
C GLY A 74 11.90 -13.96 -12.93
N LEU A 75 12.71 -13.18 -12.22
CA LEU A 75 13.38 -13.65 -11.01
C LEU A 75 12.46 -13.64 -9.78
N LEU A 76 11.75 -12.53 -9.58
CA LEU A 76 10.82 -12.42 -8.46
C LEU A 76 9.47 -13.10 -8.76
N ASN A 77 9.14 -13.27 -10.04
CA ASN A 77 7.89 -13.86 -10.52
C ASN A 77 6.70 -13.25 -9.79
N LEU A 78 6.64 -11.93 -9.89
CA LEU A 78 5.50 -11.11 -9.50
C LEU A 78 4.41 -11.23 -10.57
N SER A 79 3.16 -11.26 -10.14
CA SER A 79 2.04 -11.20 -11.07
C SER A 79 1.97 -9.81 -11.67
N THR A 80 1.88 -9.72 -13.00
CA THR A 80 1.47 -8.50 -13.68
C THR A 80 0.09 -8.10 -13.15
N ALA A 81 -0.09 -6.81 -12.88
CA ALA A 81 -1.34 -6.23 -12.44
C ALA A 81 -1.80 -5.22 -13.50
N ASP A 82 -3.11 -5.12 -13.70
CA ASP A 82 -3.66 -4.10 -14.60
C ASP A 82 -3.58 -2.72 -13.96
N VAL A 83 -3.40 -1.69 -14.80
CA VAL A 83 -3.29 -0.29 -14.36
C VAL A 83 -4.55 0.10 -13.57
N PRO A 84 -4.43 0.56 -12.31
CA PRO A 84 -5.58 0.90 -11.46
C PRO A 84 -6.41 2.09 -11.98
N LEU A 85 -5.84 2.89 -12.89
CA LEU A 85 -6.32 4.22 -13.27
C LEU A 85 -7.25 4.25 -14.49
N HIS A 86 -7.72 3.11 -15.01
CA HIS A 86 -8.67 3.06 -16.15
C HIS A 86 -9.95 3.89 -15.91
N TYR A 87 -10.27 4.23 -14.66
CA TYR A 87 -11.45 5.01 -14.30
C TYR A 87 -11.30 6.53 -14.40
N TYR A 88 -10.08 7.09 -14.37
CA TYR A 88 -9.90 8.55 -14.27
C TYR A 88 -9.58 9.25 -15.60
N TYR A 89 -8.97 8.54 -16.56
CA TYR A 89 -8.59 9.14 -17.84
C TYR A 89 -9.71 9.13 -18.91
N ASN A 90 -10.80 8.38 -18.67
CA ASN A 90 -11.95 8.35 -19.59
C ASN A 90 -12.98 9.48 -19.35
N TYR A 91 -12.80 10.31 -18.32
CA TYR A 91 -13.76 11.36 -18.01
C TYR A 91 -13.69 12.52 -19.02
N GLU A 92 -12.49 12.85 -19.51
CA GLU A 92 -12.27 13.94 -20.48
C GLU A 92 -12.72 13.58 -21.90
N GLN A 93 -12.66 12.30 -22.29
CA GLN A 93 -13.05 11.87 -23.64
C GLN A 93 -14.58 11.85 -23.84
N THR A 94 -15.37 11.88 -22.76
CA THR A 94 -16.83 11.79 -22.84
C THR A 94 -17.52 13.15 -22.66
N LEU A 95 -16.81 14.19 -22.24
CA LEU A 95 -17.37 15.53 -21.98
C LEU A 95 -16.98 16.60 -23.02
N GLY A 96 -16.06 16.29 -23.95
CA GLY A 96 -15.55 17.24 -24.95
C GLY A 96 -16.16 17.19 -26.35
N THR A 97 -16.94 16.17 -26.72
CA THR A 97 -17.52 16.05 -28.08
C THR A 97 -19.01 15.81 -28.03
N GLY A 98 -19.75 16.91 -27.91
CA GLY A 98 -21.11 16.96 -28.44
C GLY A 98 -21.08 16.68 -29.95
N GLY A 99 -21.69 15.57 -30.35
CA GLY A 99 -22.11 15.32 -31.73
C GLY A 99 -21.03 14.82 -32.69
N ILE A 100 -20.58 13.57 -32.53
CA ILE A 100 -20.23 12.74 -33.70
C ILE A 100 -20.52 11.27 -33.39
N ASP A 101 -21.33 10.71 -34.27
CA ASP A 101 -21.96 9.40 -34.23
C ASP A 101 -20.93 8.24 -34.11
N SER A 102 -21.09 7.38 -33.10
CA SER A 102 -20.19 6.29 -32.73
C SER A 102 -20.37 5.02 -33.57
N LEU A 103 -20.81 5.16 -34.83
CA LEU A 103 -21.07 4.06 -35.76
C LEU A 103 -20.21 4.11 -37.04
N TYR A 104 -19.34 5.12 -37.22
CA TYR A 104 -18.54 5.27 -38.44
C TYR A 104 -17.02 5.15 -38.31
N LEU A 105 -16.47 4.90 -37.11
CA LEU A 105 -15.03 4.58 -36.98
C LEU A 105 -14.77 3.07 -37.09
N SER A 106 -15.25 2.46 -38.17
CA SER A 106 -14.76 1.16 -38.63
C SER A 106 -13.50 1.37 -39.49
N ALA A 107 -12.35 1.56 -38.84
CA ALA A 107 -11.05 1.35 -39.48
C ALA A 107 -9.96 1.26 -38.40
N ASN A 108 -9.43 0.05 -38.21
CA ASN A 108 -8.20 -0.31 -37.49
C ASN A 108 -8.02 0.22 -36.06
N PRO A 109 -8.06 -0.65 -35.03
CA PRO A 109 -7.51 -0.32 -33.71
C PRO A 109 -5.98 -0.46 -33.75
N THR A 110 -5.30 0.37 -34.54
CA THR A 110 -3.91 0.73 -34.20
C THR A 110 -4.01 1.97 -33.34
N ASN A 111 -4.23 1.77 -32.04
CA ASN A 111 -4.00 2.79 -31.03
C ASN A 111 -2.62 3.40 -31.27
N PRO A 112 -2.49 4.66 -31.70
CA PRO A 112 -1.25 5.37 -31.48
C PRO A 112 -1.26 5.72 -29.99
N GLY A 113 -0.78 4.78 -29.16
CA GLY A 113 -0.43 5.05 -27.78
C GLY A 113 0.61 6.16 -27.79
N PHE A 114 0.15 7.40 -27.63
CA PHE A 114 1.01 8.55 -27.48
C PHE A 114 1.80 8.36 -26.18
N GLY A 115 3.09 8.08 -26.36
CA GLY A 115 4.02 7.74 -25.29
C GLY A 115 4.23 8.87 -24.29
N GLY A 116 4.25 8.47 -23.02
CA GLY A 116 4.60 9.33 -21.90
C GLY A 116 4.46 8.54 -20.60
N ALA A 117 5.49 7.78 -20.25
CA ALA A 117 5.63 6.96 -19.04
C ALA A 117 4.74 5.69 -18.97
N ASP A 118 5.02 4.72 -19.85
CA ASP A 118 4.46 3.38 -19.75
C ASP A 118 5.18 2.61 -18.63
N GLY A 119 4.74 2.85 -17.39
CA GLY A 119 5.23 2.15 -16.20
C GLY A 119 4.68 0.73 -16.11
N LEU A 120 5.47 -0.19 -15.55
CA LEU A 120 5.05 -1.57 -15.33
C LEU A 120 4.32 -1.70 -13.99
N TRP A 121 3.24 -2.46 -13.95
CA TRP A 121 2.43 -2.66 -12.75
C TRP A 121 2.49 -4.12 -12.30
N TYR A 122 2.82 -4.32 -11.03
CA TYR A 122 2.97 -5.63 -10.42
C TYR A 122 2.21 -5.74 -9.10
N GLN A 123 1.72 -6.95 -8.80
CA GLN A 123 1.14 -7.26 -7.51
C GLN A 123 2.22 -7.78 -6.55
N LEU A 124 2.55 -7.00 -5.51
CA LEU A 124 3.58 -7.37 -4.53
C LEU A 124 3.00 -8.20 -3.37
N LYS A 125 1.79 -7.86 -2.91
CA LYS A 125 0.98 -8.60 -1.92
C LYS A 125 -0.51 -8.46 -2.25
N LYS A 126 -1.42 -9.15 -1.54
CA LYS A 126 -2.87 -9.11 -1.83
C LYS A 126 -3.45 -7.69 -1.96
N ASN A 127 -3.01 -6.75 -1.12
CA ASN A 127 -3.48 -5.35 -1.13
C ASN A 127 -2.37 -4.34 -1.44
N THR A 128 -1.23 -4.79 -1.99
CA THR A 128 -0.10 -3.92 -2.30
C THR A 128 0.32 -4.09 -3.75
N GLN A 129 0.31 -3.00 -4.49
CA GLN A 129 0.78 -2.92 -5.86
C GLN A 129 2.11 -2.19 -5.93
N LEU A 130 2.90 -2.56 -6.93
CA LEU A 130 4.19 -1.97 -7.24
C LEU A 130 4.11 -1.37 -8.64
N HIS A 131 4.31 -0.07 -8.71
CA HIS A 131 4.43 0.68 -9.94
C HIS A 131 5.91 0.94 -10.23
N VAL A 132 6.38 0.50 -11.40
CA VAL A 132 7.77 0.59 -11.83
C VAL A 132 7.86 1.58 -12.99
N ILE A 133 8.55 2.69 -12.78
CA ILE A 133 8.70 3.76 -13.77
C ILE A 133 10.18 4.01 -14.07
N THR A 134 10.49 4.51 -15.27
CA THR A 134 11.83 5.05 -15.52
C THR A 134 12.04 6.34 -14.73
N GLY A 135 13.28 6.61 -14.34
CA GLY A 135 13.63 7.89 -13.71
C GLY A 135 14.85 7.85 -12.80
N ALA A 136 15.36 6.65 -12.48
CA ALA A 136 16.59 6.54 -11.69
C ALA A 136 17.83 6.67 -12.58
N SER A 137 18.81 7.45 -12.14
CA SER A 137 20.14 7.42 -12.74
C SER A 137 20.84 6.10 -12.44
N LEU A 138 21.78 5.70 -13.29
CA LEU A 138 22.66 4.56 -12.99
C LEU A 138 23.42 4.79 -11.67
N GLY A 139 23.63 3.70 -10.94
CA GLY A 139 24.34 3.68 -9.67
C GLY A 139 25.86 3.72 -9.83
N GLN A 140 26.57 3.62 -8.71
CA GLN A 140 28.04 3.59 -8.74
C GLN A 140 28.55 2.41 -9.57
N LYS A 141 29.59 2.64 -10.39
CA LYS A 141 30.16 1.65 -11.33
C LYS A 141 29.18 1.21 -12.42
N ASN A 142 28.33 2.12 -12.90
CA ASN A 142 27.39 1.89 -13.98
C ASN A 142 26.40 0.75 -13.70
N ARG A 143 26.04 0.57 -12.42
CA ARG A 143 25.11 -0.47 -11.97
C ARG A 143 23.68 -0.05 -12.23
N GLN A 144 22.84 -1.03 -12.53
CA GLN A 144 21.40 -0.81 -12.60
C GLN A 144 20.90 -0.41 -11.22
N ARG A 145 20.04 0.59 -11.15
CA ARG A 145 19.62 1.19 -9.89
C ARG A 145 18.11 1.32 -9.85
N HIS A 146 17.54 0.80 -8.79
CA HIS A 146 16.13 0.82 -8.46
C HIS A 146 15.98 1.63 -7.18
N VAL A 147 15.21 2.69 -7.23
CA VAL A 147 15.07 3.66 -6.16
C VAL A 147 13.62 3.68 -5.71
N CYS A 148 13.38 3.42 -4.42
CA CYS A 148 12.05 3.57 -3.83
C CYS A 148 12.06 4.73 -2.82
N PHE A 149 10.96 5.45 -2.76
CA PHE A 149 10.76 6.50 -1.74
C PHE A 149 10.42 5.90 -0.38
N ASP A 150 9.64 4.83 -0.37
CA ASP A 150 9.23 4.17 0.87
C ASP A 150 10.21 3.07 1.26
N ARG A 151 10.55 3.01 2.55
CA ARG A 151 11.32 1.89 3.12
C ARG A 151 10.56 0.57 3.02
N ASP A 152 9.25 0.59 3.34
CA ASP A 152 8.38 -0.60 3.32
C ASP A 152 8.41 -1.31 1.96
N CYS A 153 8.40 -0.53 0.87
CA CYS A 153 8.53 -1.01 -0.51
C CYS A 153 9.80 -1.86 -0.71
N LEU A 154 10.95 -1.37 -0.25
CA LEU A 154 12.23 -2.07 -0.39
C LEU A 154 12.34 -3.28 0.54
N GLU A 155 11.76 -3.20 1.73
CA GLU A 155 11.68 -4.35 2.64
C GLU A 155 10.82 -5.47 2.04
N GLU A 156 9.69 -5.16 1.41
CA GLU A 156 8.86 -6.14 0.72
C GLU A 156 9.58 -6.79 -0.47
N VAL A 157 10.31 -6.00 -1.26
CA VAL A 157 11.15 -6.53 -2.34
C VAL A 157 12.27 -7.41 -1.78
N LEU A 158 12.93 -7.00 -0.70
CA LEU A 158 13.99 -7.78 -0.04
C LEU A 158 13.47 -9.13 0.48
N LEU A 159 12.28 -9.15 1.09
CA LEU A 159 11.63 -10.38 1.53
C LEU A 159 11.37 -11.33 0.36
N ARG A 160 10.93 -10.81 -0.79
CA ARG A 160 10.75 -11.61 -2.02
C ARG A 160 12.07 -12.15 -2.55
N VAL A 161 13.13 -11.34 -2.56
CA VAL A 161 14.50 -11.74 -2.96
C VAL A 161 14.99 -12.88 -2.07
N GLN A 162 14.78 -12.78 -0.74
CA GLN A 162 15.12 -13.81 0.23
C GLN A 162 14.31 -15.09 0.03
N ALA A 163 12.98 -14.97 -0.17
CA ALA A 163 12.10 -16.11 -0.41
C ALA A 163 12.47 -16.89 -1.69
N ARG A 164 12.95 -16.17 -2.73
CA ARG A 164 13.47 -16.75 -3.97
C ARG A 164 14.92 -17.24 -3.87
N ARG A 165 15.57 -17.11 -2.70
CA ARG A 165 16.96 -17.50 -2.44
C ARG A 165 17.98 -16.86 -3.40
N LEU A 166 17.69 -15.64 -3.86
CA LEU A 166 18.61 -14.90 -4.72
C LEU A 166 19.83 -14.43 -3.92
N LYS A 167 20.97 -14.24 -4.60
CA LYS A 167 22.17 -13.71 -3.96
C LYS A 167 21.97 -12.21 -3.71
N TYR A 168 22.01 -11.80 -2.45
CA TYR A 168 21.88 -10.39 -2.05
C TYR A 168 22.95 -10.00 -1.03
N LYS A 169 23.21 -8.69 -0.92
CA LYS A 169 24.10 -8.10 0.08
C LYS A 169 23.55 -6.77 0.56
N ILE A 170 23.23 -6.69 1.85
CA ILE A 170 22.84 -5.42 2.49
C ILE A 170 24.10 -4.57 2.69
N ARG A 171 24.08 -3.32 2.23
CA ARG A 171 25.19 -2.35 2.37
C ARG A 171 24.95 -1.40 3.54
N ARG A 172 23.69 -0.99 3.73
CA ARG A 172 23.27 -0.02 4.75
C ARG A 172 21.82 -0.31 5.14
N ASP A 173 21.50 -0.16 6.42
CA ASP A 173 20.14 -0.38 6.93
C ASP A 173 19.30 0.92 6.94
N LYS A 174 19.93 2.09 7.09
CA LYS A 174 19.25 3.42 7.09
C LYS A 174 20.10 4.49 6.40
N PRO A 175 19.65 5.10 5.28
CA PRO A 175 18.60 4.61 4.39
C PRO A 175 18.91 3.19 3.89
N LEU A 176 17.88 2.37 3.69
CA LEU A 176 18.02 0.97 3.28
C LEU A 176 18.67 0.91 1.90
N ASN A 177 19.80 0.20 1.81
CA ASN A 177 20.51 -0.04 0.56
C ASN A 177 21.01 -1.47 0.53
N PHE A 178 20.64 -2.19 -0.51
CA PHE A 178 21.12 -3.55 -0.74
C PHE A 178 21.36 -3.80 -2.23
N LEU A 179 22.24 -4.76 -2.51
CA LEU A 179 22.55 -5.22 -3.85
C LEU A 179 21.92 -6.58 -4.06
N VAL A 180 21.38 -6.80 -5.25
CA VAL A 180 20.89 -8.10 -5.70
C VAL A 180 21.62 -8.47 -6.97
N LYS A 181 22.00 -9.75 -7.08
CA LYS A 181 22.54 -10.31 -8.32
C LYS A 181 21.45 -11.00 -9.11
N ASP A 182 21.42 -10.69 -10.39
CA ASP A 182 20.58 -11.35 -11.39
C ASP A 182 21.22 -12.69 -11.84
N LEU A 183 20.47 -13.48 -12.62
CA LEU A 183 20.95 -14.73 -13.24
C LEU A 183 22.08 -14.50 -14.24
N GLU A 184 22.09 -13.34 -14.90
CA GLU A 184 23.17 -12.88 -15.79
C GLU A 184 24.36 -12.26 -15.01
N ASP A 185 24.42 -12.44 -13.70
CA ASP A 185 25.43 -11.89 -12.78
C ASP A 185 25.51 -10.35 -12.76
N ARG A 186 24.49 -9.69 -13.35
CA ARG A 186 24.25 -8.24 -13.27
C ARG A 186 23.94 -7.85 -11.84
N VAL A 187 24.53 -6.74 -11.37
CA VAL A 187 24.29 -6.22 -10.02
C VAL A 187 23.27 -5.09 -10.09
N ILE A 188 22.14 -5.30 -9.44
CA ILE A 188 21.07 -4.31 -9.28
C ILE A 188 21.18 -3.71 -7.88
N GLU A 189 21.32 -2.41 -7.81
CA GLU A 189 21.32 -1.64 -6.56
C GLU A 189 19.90 -1.19 -6.22
N MET A 190 19.42 -1.62 -5.05
CA MET A 190 18.14 -1.22 -4.48
C MET A 190 18.44 -0.17 -3.40
N ALA A 191 17.89 1.04 -3.55
CA ALA A 191 18.21 2.16 -2.68
C ALA A 191 16.97 2.94 -2.26
N GLU A 192 16.85 3.20 -0.96
CA GLU A 192 15.89 4.15 -0.40
C GLU A 192 16.36 5.58 -0.68
N VAL A 193 15.43 6.47 -1.03
CA VAL A 193 15.71 7.91 -1.11
C VAL A 193 15.86 8.47 0.30
N SER A 194 17.05 8.93 0.66
CA SER A 194 17.22 9.74 1.88
C SER A 194 16.80 11.18 1.61
N ASN A 195 15.86 11.69 2.39
CA ASN A 195 15.52 13.10 2.47
C ASN A 195 16.48 13.83 3.42
#